data_AF-A0A1Y0H4B4-F1
#
_entry.id   AF-A0A1Y0H4B4-F1
#
_cell.length_a   1.000
_cell.length_b   1.000
_cell.length_c   1.000
_cell.angle_alpha   90.00
_cell.angle_beta   90.00
_cell.angle_gamma   90.00
#
_symmetry.space_group_name_H-M   'P 1'
#
loop_
_entity.id
_entity.type
_entity.pdbx_description
1 polymer ?
#
loop_
_entity_poly.entity_id
_entity_poly.type
_entity_poly.pdbx_seq_one_letter_code
_entity_poly.pdbx_strand_id
1 'polypeptide(L)'
;MCAGGFGFGGLAWLSGLRAVDSDVAVEELQQLPGVGPKVAECVALFGLGHGDVVPIDTHIWNAVRRRYVPELFGGSLTVGRRKLVRDLMRDRFGDEAGLAHLVLFVDEMRNWRARR
;
A
#
# COMPACT_ATOMS: atom_id res chain seq x y z
N MET A 1 -4.37 29.48 -20.62
CA MET A 1 -5.58 28.67 -20.90
C MET A 1 -5.16 27.51 -21.79
N CYS A 2 -5.00 26.31 -21.24
CA CYS A 2 -4.91 25.08 -22.02
C CYS A 2 -6.18 24.27 -21.70
N ALA A 3 -7.02 24.11 -22.70
CA ALA A 3 -8.31 23.46 -22.61
C ALA A 3 -8.18 21.96 -22.93
N GLY A 4 -8.89 21.12 -22.15
CA GLY A 4 -9.34 19.80 -22.57
C GLY A 4 -8.32 18.64 -22.53
N GLY A 5 -8.13 18.05 -21.35
CA GLY A 5 -7.45 16.75 -21.17
C GLY A 5 -6.82 16.63 -19.79
N PHE A 6 -7.25 15.64 -19.00
CA PHE A 6 -6.66 15.30 -17.70
C PHE A 6 -5.19 14.91 -17.87
N GLY A 7 -4.28 15.87 -17.88
CA GLY A 7 -2.84 15.62 -17.99
C GLY A 7 -2.20 16.03 -16.70
N PHE A 8 -1.90 15.07 -15.81
CA PHE A 8 -1.17 15.30 -14.57
C PHE A 8 0.25 15.87 -14.77
N GLY A 9 0.64 16.34 -15.96
CA GLY A 9 2.03 16.73 -16.26
C GLY A 9 2.90 15.57 -16.79
N GLY A 10 2.27 14.44 -17.11
CA GLY A 10 2.93 13.29 -17.77
C GLY A 10 4.02 12.64 -16.92
N LEU A 11 5.09 12.18 -17.59
CA LEU A 11 6.22 11.51 -16.92
C LEU A 11 6.95 12.41 -15.92
N ALA A 12 6.97 13.72 -16.15
CA ALA A 12 7.64 14.67 -15.25
C ALA A 12 6.96 14.69 -13.88
N TRP A 13 5.62 14.74 -13.86
CA TRP A 13 4.85 14.63 -12.61
C TRP A 13 5.07 13.30 -11.91
N LEU A 14 4.92 12.18 -12.63
CA LEU A 14 5.08 10.85 -12.03
C LEU A 14 6.49 10.66 -11.45
N SER A 15 7.52 11.18 -12.13
CA SER A 15 8.90 11.14 -11.64
C SER A 15 9.11 12.04 -10.42
N GLY A 16 8.45 13.21 -10.38
CA GLY A 16 8.48 14.12 -9.24
C GLY A 16 7.93 13.49 -7.96
N LEU A 17 6.97 12.56 -8.06
CA LEU A 17 6.42 11.84 -6.92
C LEU A 17 7.44 10.95 -6.18
N ARG A 18 8.65 10.74 -6.73
CA ARG A 18 9.74 10.04 -6.03
C ARG A 18 10.40 10.90 -4.94
N ALA A 19 10.25 12.22 -5.01
CA ALA A 19 10.94 13.17 -4.13
C ALA A 19 10.02 13.78 -3.06
N VAL A 20 8.73 13.48 -3.09
CA VAL A 20 7.75 13.93 -2.08
C VAL A 20 7.55 12.86 -1.02
N ASP A 21 6.92 13.21 0.09
CA ASP A 21 6.56 12.23 1.11
C ASP A 21 5.64 11.15 0.55
N SER A 22 5.79 9.92 1.06
CA SER A 22 5.09 8.75 0.55
C SER A 22 3.56 8.87 0.61
N ASP A 23 3.04 9.49 1.68
CA ASP A 23 1.60 9.75 1.83
C ASP A 23 1.09 10.72 0.77
N VAL A 24 1.87 11.76 0.45
CA VAL A 24 1.54 12.71 -0.63
C VAL A 24 1.56 12.00 -1.98
N ALA A 25 2.57 11.18 -2.24
CA ALA A 25 2.63 10.40 -3.49
C ALA A 25 1.42 9.47 -3.65
N VAL A 26 0.98 8.81 -2.57
CA VAL A 26 -0.19 7.92 -2.57
C VAL A 26 -1.50 8.71 -2.77
N GLU A 27 -1.64 9.90 -2.20
CA GLU A 27 -2.80 10.77 -2.41
C GLU A 27 -2.89 11.30 -3.84
N GLU A 28 -1.76 11.73 -4.42
CA GLU A 28 -1.66 12.19 -5.81
C GLU A 28 -2.01 11.08 -6.81
N LEU A 29 -1.50 9.86 -6.58
CA LEU A 29 -1.80 8.71 -7.43
C LEU A 29 -3.29 8.35 -7.41
N GLN A 30 -3.99 8.55 -6.29
CA GLN A 30 -5.43 8.27 -6.17
C GLN A 30 -6.32 9.25 -6.94
N GLN A 31 -5.78 10.38 -7.41
CA GLN A 31 -6.52 11.29 -8.30
C GLN A 31 -6.72 10.69 -9.70
N LEU A 32 -5.95 9.66 -10.08
CA LEU A 32 -6.09 8.98 -11.36
C LEU A 32 -7.38 8.13 -11.40
N PRO A 33 -8.17 8.20 -12.48
CA PRO A 33 -9.38 7.38 -12.63
C PRO A 33 -9.08 5.88 -12.47
N GLY A 34 -9.76 5.23 -11.53
CA GLY A 34 -9.61 3.80 -11.26
C GLY A 34 -8.46 3.43 -10.33
N VAL A 35 -7.67 4.39 -9.84
CA VAL A 35 -6.60 4.14 -8.88
C VAL A 35 -7.13 4.28 -7.45
N GLY A 36 -7.43 3.15 -6.82
CA GLY A 36 -7.76 3.10 -5.39
C GLY A 36 -6.51 3.00 -4.49
N PRO A 37 -6.69 3.06 -3.16
CA PRO A 37 -5.60 3.08 -2.18
C PRO A 37 -4.57 1.96 -2.38
N LYS A 38 -5.03 0.72 -2.58
CA LYS A 38 -4.14 -0.44 -2.78
C LYS A 38 -3.26 -0.28 -4.03
N VAL A 39 -3.84 0.23 -5.12
CA VAL A 39 -3.11 0.39 -6.38
C VAL A 39 -2.10 1.52 -6.24
N ALA A 40 -2.50 2.65 -5.66
CA ALA A 40 -1.60 3.77 -5.37
C ALA A 40 -0.42 3.33 -4.49
N GLU A 41 -0.67 2.58 -3.42
CA GLU A 41 0.37 2.02 -2.54
C GLU A 41 1.33 1.10 -3.30
N CYS A 42 0.83 0.21 -4.17
CA CYS A 42 1.70 -0.64 -4.99
C CYS A 42 2.59 0.18 -5.93
N VAL A 43 2.06 1.24 -6.55
CA VAL A 43 2.85 2.11 -7.45
C VAL A 43 3.88 2.89 -6.65
N ALA A 44 3.51 3.44 -5.48
CA ALA A 44 4.43 4.15 -4.60
C ALA A 44 5.59 3.25 -4.14
N LEU A 45 5.29 2.05 -3.64
CA LEU A 45 6.31 1.11 -3.19
C LEU A 45 7.19 0.59 -4.33
N PHE A 46 6.60 -0.05 -5.35
CA PHE A 46 7.36 -0.78 -6.37
C PHE A 46 7.83 0.10 -7.54
N GLY A 47 7.09 1.16 -7.84
CA GLY A 47 7.36 2.04 -8.99
C GLY A 47 8.13 3.31 -8.64
N LEU A 48 7.90 3.86 -7.44
CA LEU A 48 8.49 5.14 -7.01
C LEU A 48 9.58 4.99 -5.95
N GLY A 49 9.65 3.85 -5.25
CA GLY A 49 10.71 3.54 -4.28
C GLY A 49 10.41 4.01 -2.85
N HIS A 50 9.14 4.26 -2.53
CA HIS A 50 8.72 4.62 -1.17
C HIS A 50 8.72 3.36 -0.27
N GLY A 51 9.86 3.10 0.38
CA GLY A 51 10.10 1.89 1.17
C GLY A 51 9.21 1.73 2.40
N ASP A 52 8.72 2.82 2.97
CA ASP A 52 7.82 2.86 4.12
C ASP A 52 6.35 2.54 3.77
N VAL A 53 6.02 2.42 2.48
CA VAL A 53 4.65 2.17 2.01
C VAL A 53 4.32 0.69 2.08
N VAL A 54 3.12 0.40 2.59
CA VAL A 54 2.64 -0.97 2.80
C VAL A 54 1.32 -1.17 2.04
N PRO A 55 1.33 -1.79 0.84
CA PRO A 55 0.11 -2.10 0.11
C PRO A 55 -0.78 -3.07 0.88
N ILE A 56 -2.00 -2.66 1.25
CA ILE A 56 -2.90 -3.54 2.02
C ILE A 56 -3.95 -4.18 1.12
N ASP A 57 -3.84 -5.49 0.89
CA ASP A 57 -4.90 -6.29 0.29
C ASP A 57 -5.48 -7.30 1.29
N THR A 58 -6.34 -8.20 0.83
CA THR A 58 -6.95 -9.24 1.66
C THR A 58 -5.92 -10.26 2.17
N HIS A 59 -4.84 -10.52 1.44
CA HIS A 59 -3.80 -11.46 1.84
C HIS A 59 -2.92 -10.88 2.94
N ILE A 60 -2.47 -9.63 2.76
CA ILE A 60 -1.72 -8.90 3.79
C ILE A 60 -2.57 -8.69 5.04
N TRP A 61 -3.84 -8.31 4.87
CA TRP A 61 -4.80 -8.24 5.97
C TRP A 61 -4.84 -9.55 6.77
N ASN A 62 -4.95 -10.68 6.07
CA ASN A 62 -4.97 -12.00 6.70
C ASN A 62 -3.64 -12.37 7.38
N ALA A 63 -2.51 -12.02 6.76
CA ALA A 63 -1.18 -12.27 7.29
C ALA A 63 -0.91 -11.48 8.56
N VAL A 64 -1.22 -10.19 8.55
CA VAL A 64 -1.00 -9.28 9.69
C VAL A 64 -1.95 -9.62 10.84
N ARG A 65 -3.25 -9.80 10.57
CA ARG A 65 -4.21 -10.11 11.64
C ARG A 65 -3.87 -11.39 12.39
N ARG A 66 -3.31 -12.41 11.74
CA ARG A 66 -2.93 -13.65 12.43
C ARG A 66 -1.66 -13.53 13.26
N ARG A 67 -0.78 -12.59 12.94
CA ARG A 67 0.57 -12.51 13.54
C ARG A 67 0.71 -11.40 14.56
N TYR A 68 0.05 -10.27 14.30
CA TYR A 68 0.31 -9.03 15.03
C TYR A 68 -0.93 -8.46 15.72
N VAL A 69 -2.14 -8.74 15.20
CA VAL A 69 -3.41 -8.22 15.75
C VAL A 69 -4.51 -9.30 15.74
N PRO A 70 -4.32 -10.42 16.47
CA PRO A 70 -5.27 -11.53 16.51
C PRO A 70 -6.68 -11.13 16.97
N GLU A 71 -6.81 -10.06 17.75
CA GLU A 71 -8.08 -9.47 18.18
C GLU A 71 -8.96 -8.99 17.01
N LEU A 72 -8.39 -8.77 15.82
CA LEU A 72 -9.14 -8.38 14.61
C LEU A 72 -9.61 -9.59 13.77
N PHE A 73 -9.42 -10.82 14.25
CA PHE A 73 -9.86 -12.02 13.56
C PHE A 73 -11.37 -12.04 13.33
N GLY A 74 -11.81 -12.57 12.18
CA GLY A 74 -13.23 -12.56 11.77
C GLY A 74 -13.74 -11.21 11.23
N GLY A 75 -12.97 -10.13 11.35
CA GLY A 75 -13.34 -8.82 10.83
C GLY A 75 -13.07 -8.64 9.32
N SER A 76 -13.91 -7.83 8.66
CA SER A 76 -13.69 -7.33 7.29
C SER A 76 -12.62 -6.22 7.25
N LEU A 77 -11.94 -6.08 6.11
CA LEU A 77 -10.97 -5.01 5.88
C LEU A 77 -11.71 -3.69 5.57
N THR A 78 -11.84 -2.84 6.60
CA THR A 78 -12.42 -1.49 6.48
C THR A 78 -11.34 -0.44 6.24
N VAL A 79 -11.73 0.80 5.89
CA VAL A 79 -10.81 1.93 5.76
C VAL A 79 -10.01 2.16 7.06
N GLY A 80 -10.67 2.14 8.21
CA GLY A 80 -10.00 2.32 9.51
C GLY A 80 -9.01 1.19 9.84
N ARG A 81 -9.38 -0.07 9.57
CA ARG A 81 -8.49 -1.23 9.78
C ARG A 81 -7.30 -1.21 8.82
N ARG A 82 -7.49 -0.73 7.60
CA ARG A 82 -6.42 -0.54 6.64
C ARG A 82 -5.37 0.45 7.15
N LYS A 83 -5.82 1.60 7.69
CA LYS A 83 -4.93 2.59 8.32
C LYS A 83 -4.19 1.97 9.50
N LEU A 84 -4.90 1.30 10.40
CA LEU A 84 -4.30 0.63 11.56
C LEU A 84 -3.18 -0.35 11.17
N VAL A 85 -3.40 -1.17 10.13
CA VAL A 85 -2.38 -2.12 9.66
C VAL A 85 -1.17 -1.41 9.05
N ARG A 86 -1.38 -0.32 8.30
CA ARG A 86 -0.27 0.49 7.78
C ARG A 86 0.56 1.08 8.90
N ASP A 87 -0.10 1.74 9.85
CA ASP A 87 0.57 2.38 10.99
C ASP A 87 1.37 1.33 11.78
N LEU A 88 0.77 0.18 12.08
CA LEU A 88 1.46 -0.92 12.77
C LEU A 88 2.71 -1.42 12.03
N MET A 89 2.64 -1.54 10.71
CA MET A 89 3.76 -2.02 9.90
C MET A 89 4.86 -0.95 9.80
N ARG A 90 4.50 0.32 9.64
CA ARG A 90 5.42 1.47 9.65
C ARG A 90 6.10 1.63 11.01
N ASP A 91 5.35 1.58 12.11
CA ASP A 91 5.89 1.69 13.47
C ASP A 91 6.88 0.55 13.79
N ARG A 92 6.62 -0.65 13.26
CA ARG A 92 7.45 -1.83 13.52
C ARG A 92 8.71 -1.90 12.65
N PHE A 93 8.61 -1.53 11.38
CA PHE A 93 9.65 -1.78 10.38
C PHE A 93 10.26 -0.51 9.79
N GLY A 94 9.70 0.68 10.07
CA GLY A 94 10.16 1.95 9.54
C GLY A 94 10.20 1.96 8.02
N ASP A 95 11.32 2.44 7.47
CA ASP A 95 11.58 2.53 6.03
C ASP A 95 11.64 1.16 5.33
N GLU A 96 11.74 0.06 6.10
CA GLU A 96 11.77 -1.31 5.58
C GLU A 96 10.39 -1.98 5.59
N ALA A 97 9.32 -1.23 5.90
CA ALA A 97 7.97 -1.77 6.00
C ALA A 97 7.48 -2.41 4.67
N GLY A 98 7.89 -1.86 3.53
CA GLY A 98 7.63 -2.41 2.20
C GLY A 98 8.35 -3.74 1.94
N LEU A 99 9.58 -3.90 2.44
CA LEU A 99 10.29 -5.19 2.39
C LEU A 99 9.63 -6.22 3.31
N ALA A 100 9.24 -5.82 4.52
CA ALA A 100 8.51 -6.69 5.44
C ALA A 100 7.17 -7.16 4.83
N HIS A 101 6.46 -6.25 4.16
CA HIS A 101 5.27 -6.58 3.38
C HIS A 101 5.53 -7.69 2.34
N LEU A 102 6.62 -7.59 1.55
CA LEU A 102 6.97 -8.59 0.54
C LEU A 102 7.23 -9.97 1.16
N VAL A 103 7.95 -10.02 2.28
CA VAL A 103 8.21 -11.28 3.00
C VAL A 103 6.90 -11.90 3.48
N LEU A 104 6.02 -11.11 4.10
CA LEU A 104 4.71 -11.57 4.57
C LEU A 104 3.82 -12.04 3.41
N PHE A 105 3.84 -11.33 2.28
CA PHE A 105 3.08 -11.71 1.08
C PHE A 105 3.53 -13.08 0.55
N VAL A 106 4.85 -13.30 0.41
CA VAL A 106 5.40 -14.56 -0.09
C VAL A 106 5.06 -15.72 0.85
N ASP A 107 5.19 -15.54 2.16
CA ASP A 107 4.76 -16.55 3.14
C ASP A 107 3.25 -16.83 3.03
N GLU A 108 2.44 -15.77 2.89
CA GLU A 108 1.00 -15.91 2.76
C GLU A 108 0.63 -16.72 1.53
N MET A 109 1.25 -16.42 0.38
CA MET A 109 0.97 -17.12 -0.87
C MET A 109 1.36 -18.61 -0.81
N ARG A 110 2.49 -18.93 -0.18
CA ARG A 110 2.94 -20.32 -0.01
C ARG A 110 1.95 -21.14 0.81
N ASN A 111 1.37 -20.54 1.83
CA ASN A 111 0.51 -21.24 2.78
C ASN A 111 -0.99 -21.06 2.49
N TRP A 112 -1.38 -20.17 1.58
CA TRP A 112 -2.78 -19.82 1.32
C TRP A 112 -3.61 -21.03 0.88
N ARG A 113 -3.06 -21.89 0.01
CA ARG A 113 -3.74 -23.11 -0.46
C ARG A 113 -4.01 -24.12 0.65
N ALA A 114 -3.11 -24.23 1.62
CA ALA A 114 -3.26 -25.14 2.76
C ALA A 114 -4.27 -24.64 3.81
N ARG A 115 -4.69 -23.37 3.71
CA ARG A 115 -5.60 -22.72 4.66
C ARG A 115 -6.98 -22.44 4.06
N ARG A 116 -7.27 -22.99 2.88
CA ARG A 116 -8.53 -22.82 2.16
C ARG A 116 -9.45 -24.01 2.36
#